data_AF-A0A6B0VIM5-F1
#
_entry.id   AF-A0A6B0VIM5-F1
#
_cell.length_a   1.000
_cell.length_b   1.000
_cell.length_c   1.000
_cell.angle_alpha   90.00
_cell.angle_beta   90.00
_cell.angle_gamma   90.00
#
_symmetry.space_group_name_H-M   'P 1'
#
loop_
_entity.id
_entity.type
_entity.pdbx_description
1 polymer ?
#
loop_
_entity_poly.entity_id
_entity_poly.type
_entity_poly.pdbx_seq_one_letter_code
_entity_poly.pdbx_strand_id
1 'polypeptide(L)'
;MSGSLCRRFGPGRLPYASRRDVGGGIAMAATALLAIACWFGASGLLLATDTATAVTNATDLEFVVAFGALFAPFAVLTSFLLGTRCWRAIGRNESGTDPDPNPILGSLLGTCTAVGSMIGGSIGLGVVFAGLSLLSGTLALGEVAVVFFLTVVSAFLFAVVFAGWVIVPLGAFGGWYHERAKTATTERTRAIGSGKL
;
A
#
# COMPACT_ATOMS: atom_id res chain seq x y z
N MET A 1 32.00 -5.37 -4.85
CA MET A 1 31.74 -5.25 -3.39
C MET A 1 30.23 -5.21 -3.07
N SER A 2 29.42 -6.16 -3.58
CA SER A 2 27.94 -6.14 -3.43
C SER A 2 27.39 -7.11 -2.36
N GLY A 3 28.27 -7.92 -1.74
CA GLY A 3 27.85 -9.01 -0.84
C GLY A 3 27.58 -8.62 0.61
N SER A 4 27.98 -7.42 1.06
CA SER A 4 27.84 -7.00 2.47
C SER A 4 26.47 -6.38 2.79
N LEU A 5 25.84 -5.71 1.82
CA LEU A 5 24.49 -5.15 1.99
C LEU A 5 23.43 -6.25 2.13
N CYS A 6 23.54 -7.32 1.34
CA CYS A 6 22.65 -8.48 1.46
C CYS A 6 22.80 -9.23 2.79
N ARG A 7 23.97 -9.18 3.45
CA ARG A 7 24.15 -9.76 4.80
C ARG A 7 23.59 -8.86 5.90
N ARG A 8 23.59 -7.54 5.72
CA ARG A 8 23.08 -6.59 6.72
C ARG A 8 21.55 -6.55 6.75
N PHE A 9 20.91 -6.69 5.58
CA PHE A 9 19.45 -6.77 5.38
C PHE A 9 18.98 -8.18 5.00
N GLY A 10 19.64 -9.23 5.52
CA GLY A 10 19.19 -10.60 5.31
C GLY A 10 17.79 -10.86 5.88
N PRO A 11 17.04 -11.83 5.33
CA PRO A 11 15.69 -12.17 5.79
C PRO A 11 15.67 -12.41 7.31
N GLY A 12 14.82 -11.67 8.03
CA GLY A 12 14.69 -11.76 9.50
C GLY A 12 15.44 -10.71 10.32
N ARG A 13 16.14 -9.73 9.70
CA ARG A 13 16.91 -8.69 10.44
C ARG A 13 16.22 -7.34 10.60
N LEU A 14 15.03 -7.15 10.02
CA LEU A 14 14.17 -5.99 10.31
C LEU A 14 13.45 -6.21 11.66
N PRO A 15 13.43 -5.23 12.57
CA PRO A 15 12.76 -5.37 13.86
C PRO A 15 11.29 -5.75 13.65
N TYR A 16 10.86 -6.82 14.32
CA TYR A 16 9.51 -7.40 14.23
C TYR A 16 9.10 -8.00 12.88
N ALA A 17 9.95 -8.01 11.84
CA ALA A 17 9.61 -8.61 10.55
C ALA A 17 9.46 -10.15 10.60
N SER A 18 9.93 -10.79 11.67
CA SER A 18 9.63 -12.20 11.96
C SER A 18 8.17 -12.43 12.33
N ARG A 19 7.48 -11.43 12.91
CA ARG A 19 6.05 -11.52 13.22
C ARG A 19 5.24 -11.39 11.94
N ARG A 20 4.29 -12.31 11.76
CA ARG A 20 3.37 -12.34 10.61
C ARG A 20 2.65 -11.00 10.40
N ASP A 21 2.17 -10.42 11.49
CA ASP A 21 1.49 -9.13 11.52
C ASP A 21 2.30 -7.99 10.89
N VAL A 22 3.47 -7.71 11.46
CA VAL A 22 4.30 -6.56 11.06
C VAL A 22 4.96 -6.85 9.72
N GLY A 23 5.33 -8.11 9.45
CA GLY A 23 5.81 -8.55 8.14
C GLY A 23 4.78 -8.31 7.02
N GLY A 24 3.50 -8.58 7.28
CA GLY A 24 2.40 -8.29 6.36
C GLY A 24 2.26 -6.78 6.12
N GLY A 25 2.31 -5.97 7.17
CA GLY A 25 2.32 -4.50 7.05
C GLY A 25 3.49 -3.97 6.21
N ILE A 26 4.71 -4.46 6.44
CA ILE A 26 5.90 -4.07 5.67
C ILE A 26 5.74 -4.48 4.20
N ALA A 27 5.27 -5.70 3.93
CA ALA A 27 5.04 -6.18 2.57
C ALA A 27 4.04 -5.30 1.81
N MET A 28 2.95 -4.90 2.48
CA MET A 28 1.93 -4.01 1.92
C MET A 28 2.46 -2.60 1.65
N ALA A 29 3.25 -2.05 2.59
CA ALA A 29 3.91 -0.75 2.39
C ALA A 29 4.88 -0.80 1.20
N ALA A 30 5.63 -1.89 1.04
CA ALA A 30 6.51 -2.08 -0.10
C ALA A 30 5.74 -2.16 -1.42
N THR A 31 4.59 -2.85 -1.46
CA THR A 31 3.73 -2.86 -2.66
C THR A 31 3.09 -1.51 -2.95
N ALA A 32 2.75 -0.72 -1.93
CA ALA A 32 2.26 0.64 -2.11
C ALA A 32 3.35 1.54 -2.71
N LEU A 33 4.59 1.44 -2.21
CA LEU A 33 5.75 2.14 -2.79
C LEU A 33 6.01 1.71 -4.24
N LEU A 34 5.91 0.41 -4.54
CA LEU A 34 6.02 -0.10 -5.89
C LEU A 34 4.92 0.47 -6.80
N ALA A 35 3.67 0.50 -6.34
CA ALA A 35 2.56 1.08 -7.10
C ALA A 35 2.78 2.58 -7.38
N ILE A 36 3.27 3.34 -6.38
CA ILE A 36 3.67 4.74 -6.53
C ILE A 36 4.78 4.87 -7.58
N ALA A 37 5.83 4.05 -7.48
CA ALA A 37 6.94 4.08 -8.43
C ALA A 37 6.48 3.75 -9.86
N CYS A 38 5.60 2.76 -10.03
CA CYS A 38 5.01 2.43 -11.33
C CYS A 38 4.16 3.57 -11.88
N TRP A 39 3.33 4.20 -11.04
CA TRP A 39 2.48 5.33 -11.44
C TRP A 39 3.31 6.53 -11.89
N PHE A 40 4.20 7.03 -11.03
CA PHE A 40 5.03 8.19 -11.37
C PHE A 40 6.05 7.89 -12.47
N GLY A 41 6.57 6.65 -12.52
CA GLY A 41 7.45 6.21 -13.59
C GLY A 41 6.75 6.19 -14.95
N ALA A 42 5.54 5.62 -15.03
CA ALA A 42 4.76 5.58 -16.26
C ALA A 42 4.34 7.00 -16.69
N SER A 43 3.80 7.81 -15.78
CA SER A 43 3.40 9.18 -16.09
C SER A 43 4.58 10.06 -16.47
N GLY A 44 5.73 9.91 -15.79
CA GLY A 44 6.96 10.63 -16.12
C GLY A 44 7.49 10.24 -17.50
N LEU A 45 7.40 8.97 -17.90
CA LEU A 45 7.76 8.52 -19.24
C LEU A 45 6.83 9.10 -20.31
N LEU A 46 5.52 9.16 -20.04
CA LEU A 46 4.55 9.75 -20.95
C LEU A 46 4.80 11.26 -21.16
N LEU A 47 5.14 11.98 -20.08
CA LEU A 47 5.54 13.40 -20.16
C LEU A 47 6.87 13.58 -20.91
N ALA A 48 7.87 12.76 -20.62
CA ALA A 48 9.20 12.85 -21.24
C ALA A 48 9.20 12.55 -22.75
N THR A 49 8.23 11.77 -23.22
CA THR A 49 8.09 11.38 -24.64
C THR A 49 7.10 12.23 -25.42
N ASP A 50 6.49 13.25 -24.78
CA ASP A 50 5.45 14.12 -25.35
C ASP A 50 4.21 13.34 -25.87
N THR A 51 4.08 12.07 -25.51
CA THR A 51 3.02 11.17 -25.98
C THR A 51 1.69 11.50 -25.33
N ALA A 52 1.71 11.96 -24.08
CA ALA A 52 0.51 12.44 -23.40
C ALA A 52 -0.04 13.72 -24.02
N THR A 53 0.85 14.65 -24.37
CA THR A 53 0.53 15.94 -24.98
C THR A 53 -0.22 15.78 -26.29
N ALA A 54 0.12 14.73 -27.05
CA ALA A 54 -0.54 14.35 -28.30
C ALA A 54 -1.96 13.76 -28.11
N VAL A 55 -2.32 13.29 -26.91
CA VAL A 55 -3.55 12.51 -26.67
C VAL A 55 -4.51 13.20 -25.69
N THR A 56 -4.01 13.88 -24.66
CA THR A 56 -4.82 14.37 -23.53
C THR A 56 -4.81 15.89 -23.34
N ASN A 57 -4.15 16.66 -24.21
CA ASN A 57 -3.71 18.04 -23.92
C ASN A 57 -2.73 18.07 -22.72
N ALA A 58 -1.72 18.93 -22.77
CA ALA A 58 -0.60 18.91 -21.82
C ALA A 58 -1.02 19.05 -20.34
N THR A 59 -2.05 19.85 -20.08
CA THR A 59 -2.43 20.30 -18.73
C THR A 59 -3.05 19.22 -17.85
N ASP A 60 -3.71 18.23 -18.46
CA ASP A 60 -4.52 17.25 -17.71
C ASP A 60 -3.63 16.21 -17.03
N LEU A 61 -2.58 15.75 -17.71
CA LEU A 61 -1.65 14.78 -17.13
C LEU A 61 -0.81 15.41 -16.01
N GLU A 62 -0.35 16.64 -16.17
CA GLU A 62 0.40 17.37 -15.13
C GLU A 62 -0.44 17.52 -13.86
N PHE A 63 -1.72 17.88 -14.00
CA PHE A 63 -2.66 17.95 -12.88
C PHE A 63 -2.83 16.60 -12.20
N VAL A 64 -3.06 15.52 -12.96
CA VAL A 64 -3.25 14.16 -12.44
C VAL A 64 -2.00 13.68 -11.68
N VAL A 65 -0.80 13.98 -12.19
CA VAL A 65 0.47 13.62 -11.55
C VAL A 65 0.67 14.41 -10.26
N ALA A 66 0.47 15.73 -10.29
CA ALA A 66 0.62 16.60 -9.12
C ALA A 66 -0.39 16.22 -8.03
N PHE A 67 -1.65 15.99 -8.41
CA PHE A 67 -2.70 15.59 -7.49
C PHE A 67 -2.41 14.21 -6.88
N GLY A 68 -1.94 13.25 -7.68
CA GLY A 68 -1.52 11.93 -7.20
C GLY A 68 -0.40 11.96 -6.17
N ALA A 69 0.49 12.96 -6.22
CA ALA A 69 1.61 13.08 -5.26
C ALA A 69 1.12 13.35 -3.83
N LEU A 70 -0.04 14.00 -3.68
CA LEU A 70 -0.64 14.28 -2.39
C LEU A 70 -1.18 13.01 -1.70
N PHE A 71 -1.49 11.95 -2.45
CA PHE A 71 -1.97 10.67 -1.90
C PHE A 71 -0.84 9.80 -1.36
N ALA A 72 0.36 9.89 -1.96
CA ALA A 72 1.48 9.00 -1.70
C ALA A 72 1.82 8.79 -0.21
N PRO A 73 2.00 9.84 0.62
CA PRO A 73 2.37 9.65 2.03
C PRO A 73 1.28 8.93 2.82
N PHE A 74 0.02 9.27 2.58
CA PHE A 74 -1.12 8.68 3.27
C PHE A 74 -1.39 7.24 2.83
N ALA A 75 -1.24 6.93 1.55
CA ALA A 75 -1.39 5.58 1.01
C ALA A 75 -0.35 4.61 1.60
N VAL A 76 0.92 5.05 1.74
CA VAL A 76 1.98 4.23 2.34
C VAL A 76 1.70 3.97 3.84
N LEU A 77 1.32 5.01 4.59
CA LEU A 77 1.02 4.85 6.01
C LEU A 77 -0.20 3.96 6.25
N THR A 78 -1.26 4.17 5.48
CA THR A 78 -2.51 3.42 5.63
C THR A 78 -2.37 1.98 5.16
N SER A 79 -1.62 1.71 4.09
CA SER A 79 -1.29 0.33 3.68
C SER A 79 -0.47 -0.41 4.73
N PHE A 80 0.51 0.25 5.38
CA PHE A 80 1.24 -0.36 6.50
C PHE A 80 0.33 -0.70 7.68
N LEU A 81 -0.50 0.27 8.10
CA LEU A 81 -1.39 0.10 9.25
C LEU A 81 -2.46 -0.95 8.98
N LEU A 82 -3.14 -0.88 7.84
CA LEU A 82 -4.17 -1.84 7.45
C LEU A 82 -3.58 -3.22 7.21
N GLY A 83 -2.43 -3.34 6.53
CA GLY A 83 -1.74 -4.61 6.37
C GLY A 83 -1.39 -5.23 7.72
N THR A 84 -0.86 -4.44 8.66
CA THR A 84 -0.58 -4.93 10.02
C THR A 84 -1.85 -5.39 10.73
N ARG A 85 -2.99 -4.68 10.56
CA ARG A 85 -4.27 -5.03 11.19
C ARG A 85 -4.94 -6.25 10.56
N CYS A 86 -4.91 -6.37 9.23
CA CYS A 86 -5.46 -7.51 8.50
C CYS A 86 -4.77 -8.81 8.89
N TRP A 87 -3.43 -8.82 8.95
CA TRP A 87 -2.70 -10.00 9.38
C TRP A 87 -2.83 -10.28 10.88
N ARG A 88 -2.94 -9.24 11.73
CA ARG A 88 -3.28 -9.40 13.16
C ARG A 88 -4.62 -10.06 13.40
N ALA A 89 -5.62 -9.73 12.60
CA ALA A 89 -6.97 -10.28 12.76
C ALA A 89 -6.99 -11.80 12.55
N ILE A 90 -6.14 -12.31 11.67
CA ILE A 90 -6.04 -13.73 11.34
C ILE A 90 -5.09 -14.48 12.28
N GLY A 91 -4.04 -13.82 12.80
CA GLY A 91 -3.10 -14.42 13.75
C GLY A 91 -3.69 -14.72 15.14
N ARG A 92 -4.92 -14.27 15.44
CA ARG A 92 -5.59 -14.44 16.73
C ARG A 92 -6.55 -15.64 16.77
N ASN A 93 -6.13 -16.80 16.29
CA ASN A 93 -6.88 -18.01 16.60
C ASN A 93 -6.71 -18.35 18.08
N GLU A 94 -7.82 -18.70 18.75
CA GLU A 94 -7.95 -18.92 20.21
C GLU A 94 -6.95 -19.94 20.80
N SER A 95 -6.31 -20.74 19.94
CA SER A 95 -5.30 -21.75 20.30
C SER A 95 -3.86 -21.22 20.40
N GLY A 96 -3.60 -19.92 20.17
CA GLY A 96 -2.24 -19.34 20.25
C GLY A 96 -1.24 -19.89 19.21
N THR A 97 -1.73 -20.69 18.25
CA THR A 97 -0.93 -21.28 17.18
C THR A 97 -1.19 -20.49 15.90
N ASP A 98 -0.12 -19.97 15.28
CA ASP A 98 -0.19 -19.24 14.02
C ASP A 98 -0.87 -20.13 12.96
N PRO A 99 -1.97 -19.70 12.33
CA PRO A 99 -2.63 -20.50 11.30
C PRO A 99 -1.69 -20.76 10.13
N ASP A 100 -1.78 -21.94 9.51
CA ASP A 100 -0.91 -22.32 8.40
C ASP A 100 -0.90 -21.23 7.30
N PRO A 101 0.27 -20.91 6.71
CA PRO A 101 0.37 -19.89 5.68
C PRO A 101 -0.45 -20.29 4.45
N ASN A 102 -1.40 -19.44 4.04
CA ASN A 102 -2.28 -19.69 2.90
C ASN A 102 -2.14 -18.57 1.86
N PRO A 103 -1.53 -18.84 0.69
CA PRO A 103 -1.31 -17.83 -0.35
C PRO A 103 -2.60 -17.18 -0.90
N ILE A 104 -3.72 -17.92 -0.94
CA ILE A 104 -5.01 -17.39 -1.43
C ILE A 104 -5.60 -16.41 -0.41
N LEU A 105 -5.49 -16.74 0.88
CA LEU A 105 -5.90 -15.81 1.93
C LEU A 105 -5.02 -14.56 1.92
N GLY A 106 -3.70 -14.74 1.69
CA GLY A 106 -2.76 -13.64 1.53
C GLY A 106 -3.14 -12.68 0.42
N SER A 107 -3.53 -13.19 -0.77
CA SER A 107 -3.96 -12.32 -1.86
C SER A 107 -5.19 -11.51 -1.52
N LEU A 108 -6.21 -12.13 -0.91
CA LEU A 108 -7.42 -11.45 -0.47
C LEU A 108 -7.13 -10.33 0.55
N LEU A 109 -6.27 -10.59 1.53
CA LEU A 109 -5.86 -9.58 2.52
C LEU A 109 -5.07 -8.44 1.87
N GLY A 110 -4.25 -8.77 0.88
CA GLY A 110 -3.52 -7.79 0.08
C GLY A 110 -4.45 -6.88 -0.70
N THR A 111 -5.47 -7.45 -1.35
CA THR A 111 -6.55 -6.70 -2.03
C THR A 111 -7.31 -5.81 -1.05
N CYS A 112 -7.71 -6.32 0.11
CA CYS A 112 -8.40 -5.54 1.14
C CYS A 112 -7.53 -4.38 1.65
N THR A 113 -6.24 -4.62 1.86
CA THR A 113 -5.29 -3.59 2.30
C THR A 113 -5.11 -2.52 1.23
N ALA A 114 -5.01 -2.93 -0.05
CA ALA A 114 -4.91 -2.03 -1.19
C ALA A 114 -6.14 -1.11 -1.30
N VAL A 115 -7.35 -1.67 -1.28
CA VAL A 115 -8.60 -0.88 -1.32
C VAL A 115 -8.70 0.04 -0.10
N GLY A 116 -8.43 -0.49 1.10
CA GLY A 116 -8.45 0.30 2.32
C GLY A 116 -7.41 1.43 2.33
N SER A 117 -6.26 1.25 1.69
CA SER A 117 -5.24 2.31 1.56
C SER A 117 -5.68 3.44 0.62
N MET A 118 -6.53 3.17 -0.38
CA MET A 118 -7.15 4.24 -1.19
C MET A 118 -8.12 5.06 -0.35
N ILE A 119 -8.92 4.40 0.49
CA ILE A 119 -9.83 5.07 1.44
C ILE A 119 -9.00 5.91 2.41
N GLY A 120 -7.96 5.32 3.01
CA GLY A 120 -7.07 6.00 3.93
C GLY A 120 -6.34 7.19 3.30
N GLY A 121 -5.88 7.05 2.06
CA GLY A 121 -5.30 8.14 1.27
C GLY A 121 -6.27 9.28 1.04
N SER A 122 -7.50 8.95 0.67
CA SER A 122 -8.58 9.92 0.43
C SER A 122 -8.97 10.67 1.71
N ILE A 123 -9.08 9.96 2.83
CA ILE A 123 -9.31 10.57 4.16
C ILE A 123 -8.16 11.49 4.54
N GLY A 124 -6.90 11.05 4.37
CA GLY A 124 -5.73 11.87 4.67
C GLY A 124 -5.73 13.18 3.89
N LEU A 125 -6.03 13.11 2.59
CA LEU A 125 -6.17 14.27 1.74
C LEU A 125 -7.31 15.20 2.22
N GLY A 126 -8.48 14.63 2.50
CA GLY A 126 -9.64 15.37 3.03
C GLY A 126 -9.30 16.12 4.32
N VAL A 127 -8.61 15.47 5.27
CA VAL A 127 -8.17 16.09 6.54
C VAL A 127 -7.22 17.25 6.29
N VAL A 128 -6.26 17.09 5.38
CA VAL A 128 -5.30 18.16 5.06
C VAL A 128 -6.01 19.36 4.45
N PHE A 129 -6.83 19.16 3.42
CA PHE A 129 -7.54 20.26 2.77
C PHE A 129 -8.51 20.96 3.71
N ALA A 130 -9.35 20.19 4.43
CA ALA A 130 -10.29 20.72 5.40
C ALA A 130 -9.58 21.49 6.53
N GLY A 131 -8.47 20.94 7.05
CA GLY A 131 -7.66 21.56 8.08
C GLY A 131 -7.01 22.86 7.62
N LEU A 132 -6.43 22.87 6.40
CA LEU A 132 -5.85 24.08 5.83
C LEU A 132 -6.90 25.17 5.60
N SER A 133 -8.08 24.84 5.08
CA SER A 133 -9.17 25.80 4.87
C SER A 133 -9.72 26.40 6.17
N LEU A 134 -9.74 25.61 7.25
CA LEU A 134 -10.10 26.09 8.59
C LEU A 134 -9.03 27.03 9.14
N LEU A 135 -7.76 26.66 9.01
CA LEU A 135 -6.62 27.47 9.49
C LEU A 135 -6.46 28.78 8.72
N SER A 136 -6.78 28.80 7.43
CA SER A 136 -6.75 30.01 6.60
C SER A 136 -7.96 30.92 6.78
N GLY A 137 -8.96 30.51 7.58
CA GLY A 137 -10.20 31.27 7.79
C GLY A 137 -11.06 31.41 6.53
N THR A 138 -10.86 30.54 5.54
CA THR A 138 -11.55 30.61 4.24
C THR A 138 -12.96 30.04 4.31
N LEU A 139 -13.21 29.10 5.23
CA LEU A 139 -14.48 28.39 5.39
C LEU A 139 -14.96 28.43 6.85
N ALA A 140 -16.28 28.49 7.03
CA ALA A 140 -16.91 28.29 8.32
C ALA A 140 -16.90 26.80 8.73
N LEU A 141 -17.05 26.51 10.03
CA LEU A 141 -16.97 25.14 10.56
C LEU A 141 -17.95 24.15 9.88
N GLY A 142 -19.16 24.62 9.53
CA GLY A 142 -20.15 23.82 8.81
C GLY A 142 -19.75 23.51 7.36
N GLU A 143 -19.08 24.46 6.69
CA GLU A 143 -18.61 24.29 5.31
C GLU A 143 -17.40 23.36 5.22
N VAL A 144 -16.55 23.35 6.26
CA VAL A 144 -15.41 22.43 6.37
C VAL A 144 -15.86 20.97 6.33
N ALA A 145 -16.97 20.62 6.99
CA ALA A 145 -17.51 19.26 6.95
C ALA A 145 -17.95 18.85 5.54
N VAL A 146 -18.58 19.76 4.80
CA VAL A 146 -19.03 19.52 3.42
C VAL A 146 -17.81 19.37 2.50
N VAL A 147 -16.83 20.27 2.60
CA VAL A 147 -15.60 20.21 1.80
C VAL A 147 -14.80 18.95 2.11
N PHE A 148 -14.70 18.57 3.39
CA PHE A 148 -14.08 17.30 3.78
C PHE A 148 -14.75 16.12 3.06
N PHE A 149 -16.07 15.99 3.17
CA PHE A 149 -16.79 14.85 2.60
C PHE A 149 -16.68 14.81 1.07
N LEU A 150 -16.87 15.94 0.40
CA LEU A 150 -16.74 16.04 -1.05
C LEU A 150 -15.32 15.71 -1.52
N THR A 151 -14.31 16.18 -0.78
CA THR A 151 -12.90 15.88 -1.08
C THR A 151 -12.63 14.39 -0.94
N VAL A 152 -13.07 13.75 0.14
CA VAL A 152 -12.84 12.32 0.37
C VAL A 152 -13.50 11.46 -0.71
N VAL A 153 -14.77 11.73 -1.05
CA VAL A 153 -15.49 10.96 -2.07
C VAL A 153 -14.86 11.15 -3.45
N SER A 154 -14.57 12.40 -3.82
CA SER A 154 -13.95 12.70 -5.13
C SER A 154 -12.55 12.11 -5.24
N ALA A 155 -11.74 12.23 -4.18
CA ALA A 155 -10.41 11.65 -4.08
C ALA A 155 -10.44 10.13 -4.20
N PHE A 156 -11.41 9.47 -3.57
CA PHE A 156 -11.56 8.02 -3.63
C PHE A 156 -11.94 7.56 -5.04
N LEU A 157 -12.95 8.19 -5.66
CA LEU A 157 -13.35 7.86 -7.03
C LEU A 157 -12.20 8.07 -8.01
N PHE A 158 -11.47 9.18 -7.86
CA PHE A 158 -10.27 9.46 -8.66
C PHE A 158 -9.22 8.35 -8.48
N ALA A 159 -8.90 7.97 -7.24
CA ALA A 159 -7.93 6.92 -6.97
C ALA A 159 -8.33 5.57 -7.58
N VAL A 160 -9.62 5.21 -7.49
CA VAL A 160 -10.15 3.96 -8.06
C VAL A 160 -10.02 3.94 -9.58
N VAL A 161 -10.43 5.03 -10.25
CA VAL A 161 -10.41 5.11 -11.72
C VAL A 161 -8.98 5.15 -12.25
N PHE A 162 -8.14 6.01 -11.69
CA PHE A 162 -6.82 6.27 -12.25
C PHE A 162 -5.77 5.25 -11.79
N ALA A 163 -5.79 4.81 -10.53
CA ALA A 163 -4.73 3.96 -9.98
C ALA A 163 -5.23 2.60 -9.48
N GLY A 164 -6.55 2.41 -9.31
CA GLY A 164 -7.12 1.20 -8.73
C GLY A 164 -6.76 -0.07 -9.51
N TRP A 165 -6.70 0.02 -10.84
CA TRP A 165 -6.32 -1.09 -11.71
C TRP A 165 -4.85 -1.54 -11.54
N VAL A 166 -3.96 -0.69 -11.03
CA VAL A 166 -2.57 -1.05 -10.69
C VAL A 166 -2.46 -1.48 -9.23
N ILE A 167 -3.06 -0.69 -8.33
CA ILE A 167 -2.92 -0.86 -6.88
C ILE A 167 -3.54 -2.19 -6.42
N VAL A 168 -4.71 -2.57 -6.95
CA VAL A 168 -5.42 -3.78 -6.51
C VAL A 168 -4.65 -5.06 -6.86
N PRO A 169 -4.20 -5.28 -8.11
CA PRO A 169 -3.39 -6.46 -8.45
C PRO A 169 -2.04 -6.49 -7.72
N LEU A 170 -1.37 -5.34 -7.56
CA LEU A 170 -0.10 -5.29 -6.83
C LEU A 170 -0.27 -5.63 -5.35
N GLY A 171 -1.34 -5.15 -4.71
CA GLY A 171 -1.67 -5.53 -3.33
C GLY A 171 -1.95 -7.03 -3.21
N ALA A 172 -2.75 -7.59 -4.12
CA ALA A 172 -3.03 -9.03 -4.16
C ALA A 172 -1.74 -9.86 -4.33
N PHE A 173 -0.87 -9.44 -5.24
CA PHE A 173 0.43 -10.08 -5.47
C PHE A 173 1.34 -9.99 -4.24
N GLY A 174 1.42 -8.82 -3.59
CA GLY A 174 2.21 -8.63 -2.37
C GLY A 174 1.79 -9.57 -1.24
N GLY A 175 0.48 -9.72 -1.04
CA GLY A 175 -0.07 -10.57 0.00
C GLY A 175 0.13 -12.05 -0.28
N TRP A 176 -0.08 -12.46 -1.54
CA TRP A 176 0.23 -13.81 -2.00
C TRP A 176 1.70 -14.17 -1.81
N TYR A 177 2.61 -13.27 -2.22
CA TYR A 177 4.05 -13.47 -2.11
C TYR A 177 4.51 -13.55 -0.65
N HIS A 178 3.95 -12.70 0.22
CA HIS A 178 4.24 -12.71 1.66
C HIS A 178 3.91 -14.07 2.30
N GLU A 179 2.72 -14.61 2.04
CA GLU A 179 2.31 -15.91 2.57
C GLU A 179 3.11 -17.07 1.96
N ARG A 180 3.40 -17.03 0.65
CA ARG A 180 4.23 -18.04 -0.02
C ARG A 180 5.65 -18.12 0.55
N ALA A 181 6.26 -16.97 0.85
CA ALA A 181 7.59 -16.92 1.46
C ALA A 181 7.61 -17.57 2.85
N LYS A 182 6.50 -17.46 3.61
CA LYS A 182 6.33 -18.14 4.90
C LYS A 182 6.16 -19.64 4.73
N THR A 183 5.35 -20.11 3.77
CA THR A 183 5.19 -21.55 3.47
C THR A 183 6.54 -22.22 3.22
N ALA A 184 7.37 -21.64 2.34
CA ALA A 184 8.68 -22.18 1.99
C ALA A 184 9.65 -22.22 3.20
N THR A 185 9.55 -21.24 4.10
CA THR A 185 10.36 -21.20 5.32
C THR A 185 9.94 -22.32 6.29
N THR A 186 8.64 -22.54 6.46
CA THR A 186 8.10 -23.61 7.31
C THR A 186 8.51 -25.00 6.80
N GLU A 187 8.42 -25.24 5.49
CA GLU A 187 8.86 -26.51 4.88
C GLU A 187 10.35 -26.77 5.12
N ARG A 188 11.19 -25.74 4.95
CA ARG A 188 12.64 -25.84 5.18
C ARG A 188 12.98 -26.19 6.63
N THR A 189 12.32 -25.56 7.60
CA THR A 189 12.53 -25.84 9.02
C THR A 189 12.10 -27.27 9.38
N ARG A 190 10.99 -27.76 8.81
CA ARG A 190 10.56 -29.16 8.99
C ARG A 190 11.57 -30.15 8.41
N ALA A 191 12.14 -29.87 7.24
CA ALA A 191 13.15 -30.73 6.62
C ALA A 191 14.41 -30.88 7.50
N ILE A 192 14.93 -29.76 8.02
CA ILE A 192 16.10 -29.75 8.93
C ILE A 192 15.80 -30.49 10.24
N GLY A 193 14.62 -30.28 10.84
CA GLY A 193 14.22 -30.98 12.07
C GLY A 193 14.02 -32.48 11.90
N SER A 194 13.78 -32.96 10.68
CA SER A 194 13.59 -34.38 10.37
C SER A 194 14.88 -35.16 10.09
N GLY A 195 16.06 -34.52 10.15
CA GLY A 195 17.34 -35.16 9.87
C GLY A 195 17.52 -35.63 8.41
N LYS A 196 16.66 -35.16 7.50
CA LYS A 196 16.75 -35.43 6.06
C LYS A 196 17.66 -34.40 5.39
N LEU A 197 18.96 -34.45 5.67
CA LEU A 197 20.03 -33.78 4.91
C LEU A 197 21.33 -34.56 5.09
#